data_AF-A0A4Y7KS01-F1
#
_entry.id   AF-A0A4Y7KS01-F1
#
_cell.length_a   1.000
_cell.length_b   1.000
_cell.length_c   1.000
_cell.angle_alpha   90.00
_cell.angle_beta   90.00
_cell.angle_gamma   90.00
#
_symmetry.space_group_name_H-M   'P 1'
#
loop_
_entity.id
_entity.type
_entity.pdbx_description
1 polymer ?
#
loop_
_entity_poly.entity_id
_entity_poly.type
_entity_poly.pdbx_seq_one_letter_code
_entity_poly.pdbx_strand_id
1 'polypeptide(L)'
;MHLIYYVLLQTEEVRLRLNVDVTAAPDSAPIPAPIESFTDMCLHESIMKDIEFHKYSRPTSIQAQAIPVALNGRDLLGCAETGSGKTAAFVIPMIQHCLARSSVRRGDGPLVLVLAPTREHAQQIEKEVKAFSRSLESFRTALVVGRTNMAEQRSELRAGVNIVVATPGRLIDHLQQGNTCVSRISFVVLDEADKMLDMGFEPQIREVMRNISTKHQMLIFSATTPVEIDALAQKYLTDPVQVMVGKASSPTTNVPQMLQKAPESEKVNTEDSY
;
A
#
# COMPACT_ATOMS: atom_id res chain seq x y z
N MET A 1 6.15 35.83 4.41
CA MET A 1 7.01 35.13 5.39
C MET A 1 6.21 34.59 6.59
N HIS A 2 5.38 35.40 7.26
CA HIS A 2 4.60 34.97 8.44
C HIS A 2 3.57 33.84 8.17
N LEU A 3 2.83 33.90 7.06
CA LEU A 3 1.80 32.90 6.73
C LEU A 3 2.39 31.50 6.46
N ILE A 4 3.52 31.43 5.75
CA ILE A 4 4.22 30.16 5.47
C ILE A 4 4.71 29.51 6.77
N TYR A 5 5.30 30.32 7.67
CA TYR A 5 5.76 29.83 8.96
C TYR A 5 4.60 29.30 9.82
N TYR A 6 3.46 30.00 9.83
CA TYR A 6 2.27 29.56 10.55
C TYR A 6 1.70 28.23 10.02
N VAL A 7 1.61 28.07 8.68
CA VAL A 7 1.15 26.82 8.07
C VAL A 7 2.09 25.64 8.35
N LEU A 8 3.41 25.88 8.34
CA LEU A 8 4.39 24.85 8.72
C LEU A 8 4.23 24.43 10.19
N LEU A 9 4.08 25.38 11.11
CA LEU A 9 3.84 25.08 12.53
C LEU A 9 2.56 24.26 12.73
N GLN A 10 1.45 24.65 12.08
CA GLN A 10 0.20 23.89 12.15
C GLN A 10 0.35 22.47 11.56
N THR A 11 1.11 22.32 10.48
CA THR A 11 1.39 21.01 9.86
C THR A 11 2.15 20.09 10.82
N GLU A 12 3.19 20.60 11.47
CA GLU A 12 3.97 19.85 12.46
C GLU A 12 3.16 19.51 13.71
N GLU A 13 2.29 20.42 14.19
CA GLU A 13 1.37 20.13 15.30
C GLU A 13 0.43 18.96 14.97
N VAL A 14 -0.11 18.91 13.75
CA VAL A 14 -0.97 17.79 13.32
C VAL A 14 -0.18 16.49 13.23
N ARG A 15 1.04 16.52 12.66
CA ARG A 15 1.92 15.34 12.58
C ARG A 15 2.27 14.78 13.96
N LEU A 16 2.61 15.65 14.92
CA LEU A 16 2.87 15.28 16.31
C LEU A 16 1.65 14.64 16.96
N ARG A 17 0.46 15.25 16.81
CA ARG A 17 -0.79 14.69 17.36
C ARG A 17 -1.14 13.33 16.78
N LEU A 18 -0.86 13.11 15.49
CA LEU A 18 -1.10 11.85 14.81
C LEU A 18 0.02 10.81 15.05
N ASN A 19 1.10 11.18 15.74
CA ASN A 19 2.29 10.35 15.95
C ASN A 19 2.91 9.90 14.61
N VAL A 20 3.05 10.85 13.68
CA VAL A 20 3.57 10.64 12.33
C VAL A 20 4.87 11.42 12.14
N ASP A 21 5.95 10.68 11.92
CA ASP A 21 7.21 11.23 11.47
C ASP A 21 7.26 11.22 9.94
N VAL A 22 7.73 12.31 9.35
CA VAL A 22 7.77 12.47 7.89
C VAL A 22 9.11 13.01 7.46
N THR A 23 9.77 12.32 6.53
CA THR A 23 11.07 12.74 5.99
C THR A 23 11.08 12.67 4.47
N ALA A 24 11.88 13.51 3.85
CA ALA A 24 12.18 13.49 2.42
C ALA A 24 13.59 14.06 2.22
N ALA A 25 14.15 13.95 1.01
CA ALA A 25 15.45 14.52 0.71
C ALA A 25 15.45 16.06 0.89
N PRO A 26 16.57 16.69 1.31
CA PRO A 26 16.63 18.14 1.57
C PRO A 26 16.20 19.03 0.39
N ASP A 27 16.50 18.60 -0.84
CA ASP A 27 16.19 19.33 -2.07
C ASP A 27 14.87 18.90 -2.73
N SER A 28 14.07 18.10 -2.03
CA SER A 28 12.79 17.59 -2.55
C SER A 28 11.69 18.65 -2.53
N ALA A 29 10.65 18.43 -3.34
CA ALA A 29 9.46 19.27 -3.31
C ALA A 29 8.81 19.25 -1.90
N PRO A 30 8.14 20.33 -1.48
CA PRO A 30 7.47 20.39 -0.18
C PRO A 30 6.53 19.20 0.03
N ILE A 31 6.59 18.62 1.23
CA ILE A 31 5.75 17.48 1.58
C ILE A 31 4.32 17.99 1.84
N PRO A 32 3.29 17.42 1.19
CA PRO A 32 1.91 17.79 1.46
C PRO A 32 1.54 17.70 2.94
N ALA A 33 0.74 18.65 3.41
CA ALA A 33 0.22 18.63 4.78
C ALA A 33 -0.69 17.39 4.99
N PRO A 34 -0.74 16.83 6.21
CA PRO A 34 -1.68 15.76 6.52
C PRO A 34 -3.11 16.29 6.49
N ILE A 35 -4.05 15.42 6.14
CA ILE A 35 -5.49 15.72 6.16
C ILE A 35 -6.11 15.32 7.50
N GLU A 36 -7.18 16.02 7.91
CA GLU A 36 -7.98 15.64 9.08
C GLU A 36 -9.34 15.04 8.70
N SER A 37 -9.77 15.28 7.46
CA SER A 37 -10.98 14.72 6.88
C SER A 37 -10.72 14.26 5.44
N PHE A 38 -11.40 13.19 5.02
CA PHE A 38 -11.38 12.78 3.60
C PHE A 38 -11.94 13.86 2.67
N THR A 39 -12.82 14.74 3.19
CA THR A 39 -13.38 15.88 2.45
C THR A 39 -12.37 16.98 2.16
N ASP A 40 -11.22 17.00 2.86
CA ASP A 40 -10.14 17.96 2.61
C ASP A 40 -9.44 17.67 1.27
N MET A 41 -9.75 16.52 0.67
CA MET A 41 -9.22 16.08 -0.61
C MET A 41 -10.24 16.25 -1.73
N CYS A 42 -9.75 16.60 -2.92
CA CYS A 42 -10.55 16.66 -4.14
C CYS A 42 -10.73 15.27 -4.79
N LEU A 43 -11.22 14.30 -4.03
CA LEU A 43 -11.49 12.94 -4.53
C LEU A 43 -12.72 12.90 -5.46
N HIS A 44 -12.73 11.94 -6.37
CA HIS A 44 -13.89 11.68 -7.21
C HIS A 44 -15.14 11.33 -6.38
N GLU A 45 -16.31 11.83 -6.79
CA GLU A 45 -17.57 11.69 -6.02
C GLU A 45 -17.91 10.22 -5.69
N SER A 46 -17.70 9.30 -6.64
CA SER A 46 -17.90 7.86 -6.38
C SER A 46 -17.00 7.30 -5.28
N ILE A 47 -15.76 7.78 -5.16
CA ILE A 47 -14.85 7.35 -4.09
C ILE A 47 -15.37 7.88 -2.75
N MET A 48 -15.82 9.13 -2.69
CA MET A 48 -16.41 9.72 -1.48
C MET A 48 -17.67 8.97 -1.03
N LYS A 49 -18.55 8.58 -1.98
CA LYS A 49 -19.71 7.73 -1.70
C LYS A 49 -19.32 6.38 -1.11
N ASP A 50 -18.23 5.79 -1.57
CA ASP A 50 -17.76 4.51 -1.07
C ASP A 50 -17.08 4.66 0.31
N ILE A 51 -16.30 5.72 0.55
CA ILE A 51 -15.76 6.08 1.88
C ILE A 51 -16.90 6.21 2.90
N GLU A 52 -17.96 6.94 2.57
CA GLU A 52 -19.12 7.13 3.45
C GLU A 52 -19.86 5.81 3.70
N PHE A 53 -20.07 5.00 2.67
CA PHE A 53 -20.75 3.70 2.80
C PHE A 53 -20.01 2.75 3.75
N HIS A 54 -18.67 2.73 3.69
CA HIS A 54 -17.85 1.93 4.60
C HIS A 54 -17.64 2.57 5.97
N LYS A 55 -18.27 3.73 6.22
CA LYS A 55 -18.25 4.46 7.50
C LYS A 55 -16.86 4.88 7.94
N TYR A 56 -15.97 5.16 6.98
CA TYR A 56 -14.68 5.79 7.23
C TYR A 56 -14.92 7.26 7.62
N SER A 57 -15.00 7.54 8.92
CA SER A 57 -15.33 8.88 9.43
C SER A 57 -14.13 9.83 9.38
N ARG A 58 -12.94 9.35 9.72
CA ARG A 58 -11.69 10.10 9.73
C ARG A 58 -10.53 9.24 9.24
N PRO A 59 -9.53 9.84 8.59
CA PRO A 59 -8.32 9.12 8.19
C PRO A 59 -7.55 8.65 9.44
N THR A 60 -7.01 7.43 9.40
CA THR A 60 -6.01 6.98 10.39
C THR A 60 -4.71 7.76 10.22
N SER A 61 -3.79 7.71 11.19
CA SER A 61 -2.51 8.44 11.13
C SER A 61 -1.72 8.19 9.84
N ILE A 62 -1.63 6.92 9.39
CA ILE A 62 -0.94 6.60 8.13
C ILE A 62 -1.70 7.16 6.93
N GLN A 63 -3.04 7.06 6.91
CA GLN A 63 -3.88 7.58 5.82
C GLN A 63 -3.79 9.10 5.71
N ALA A 64 -3.82 9.79 6.85
CA ALA A 64 -3.80 11.24 6.94
C ALA A 64 -2.60 11.86 6.23
N GLN A 65 -1.44 11.21 6.30
CA GLN A 65 -0.22 11.71 5.66
C GLN A 65 0.10 11.02 4.34
N ALA A 66 -0.15 9.71 4.20
CA ALA A 66 0.20 8.97 3.00
C ALA A 66 -0.73 9.27 1.81
N ILE A 67 -2.03 9.46 2.03
CA ILE A 67 -2.97 9.74 0.94
C ILE A 67 -2.63 11.06 0.22
N PRO A 68 -2.45 12.21 0.90
CA PRO A 68 -2.11 13.45 0.19
C PRO A 68 -0.74 13.37 -0.51
N VAL A 69 0.24 12.64 0.03
CA VAL A 69 1.51 12.38 -0.67
C VAL A 69 1.27 11.60 -1.97
N ALA A 70 0.50 10.51 -1.88
CA ALA A 70 0.21 9.65 -3.03
C ALA A 70 -0.60 10.39 -4.10
N LEU A 71 -1.60 11.20 -3.72
CA LEU A 71 -2.38 12.01 -4.65
C LEU A 71 -1.56 13.09 -5.37
N ASN A 72 -0.44 13.54 -4.77
CA ASN A 72 0.51 14.45 -5.41
C ASN A 72 1.51 13.74 -6.34
N GLY A 73 1.36 12.43 -6.58
CA GLY A 73 2.20 11.69 -7.50
C GLY A 73 3.61 11.41 -6.99
N ARG A 74 3.88 11.62 -5.70
CA ARG A 74 5.19 11.33 -5.09
C ARG A 74 5.29 9.86 -4.69
N ASP A 75 6.49 9.31 -4.83
CA ASP A 75 6.80 7.99 -4.31
C ASP A 75 6.79 8.02 -2.78
N LEU A 76 6.45 6.88 -2.17
CA LEU A 76 6.24 6.82 -0.72
C LEU A 76 6.78 5.52 -0.13
N LEU A 77 7.48 5.64 0.99
CA LEU A 77 7.75 4.55 1.93
C LEU A 77 6.88 4.76 3.18
N GLY A 78 5.84 3.94 3.34
CA GLY A 78 4.89 4.01 4.44
C GLY A 78 5.14 2.91 5.47
N CYS A 79 5.51 3.30 6.69
CA CYS A 79 5.83 2.38 7.77
C CYS A 79 4.84 2.55 8.92
N ALA A 80 4.05 1.51 9.19
CA ALA A 80 3.07 1.50 10.28
C ALA A 80 2.70 0.06 10.63
N GLU A 81 2.28 -0.20 11.86
CA GLU A 81 1.89 -1.55 12.30
C GLU A 81 0.70 -2.14 11.50
N THR A 82 0.51 -3.46 11.58
CA THR A 82 -0.67 -4.12 11.00
C THR A 82 -1.94 -3.62 11.67
N GLY A 83 -3.01 -3.42 10.89
CA GLY A 83 -4.27 -2.85 11.39
C GLY A 83 -4.31 -1.31 11.43
N SER A 84 -3.21 -0.61 11.14
CA SER A 84 -3.15 0.86 11.09
C SER A 84 -3.90 1.50 9.91
N GLY A 85 -4.47 0.69 9.00
CA GLY A 85 -5.22 1.17 7.84
C GLY A 85 -4.38 1.48 6.59
N LYS A 86 -3.18 0.88 6.46
CA LYS A 86 -2.28 1.01 5.29
C LYS A 86 -3.00 0.71 3.95
N THR A 87 -3.86 -0.30 3.92
CA THR A 87 -4.56 -0.72 2.69
C THR A 87 -5.38 0.42 2.09
N ALA A 88 -6.25 1.07 2.88
CA ALA A 88 -7.01 2.22 2.39
C ALA A 88 -6.11 3.41 2.01
N ALA A 89 -4.95 3.56 2.68
CA ALA A 89 -4.00 4.63 2.41
C ALA A 89 -3.42 4.59 0.97
N PHE A 90 -3.30 3.40 0.37
CA PHE A 90 -2.93 3.27 -1.04
C PHE A 90 -4.10 2.97 -1.97
N VAL A 91 -5.16 2.31 -1.50
CA VAL A 91 -6.32 1.97 -2.35
C VAL A 91 -7.05 3.23 -2.84
N ILE A 92 -7.27 4.20 -1.96
CA ILE A 92 -7.95 5.45 -2.30
C ILE A 92 -7.21 6.22 -3.42
N PRO A 93 -5.92 6.58 -3.27
CA PRO A 93 -5.19 7.29 -4.32
C PRO A 93 -4.99 6.45 -5.58
N MET A 94 -4.85 5.12 -5.45
CA MET A 94 -4.76 4.20 -6.58
C MET A 94 -6.01 4.24 -7.48
N ILE A 95 -7.21 4.22 -6.88
CA ILE A 95 -8.46 4.29 -7.64
C ILE A 95 -8.60 5.67 -8.29
N GLN A 96 -8.30 6.75 -7.56
CA GLN A 96 -8.28 8.11 -8.11
C GLN A 96 -7.33 8.21 -9.32
N HIS A 97 -6.15 7.61 -9.25
CA HIS A 97 -5.19 7.54 -10.34
C HIS A 97 -5.73 6.81 -11.57
N CYS A 98 -6.47 5.71 -11.39
CA CYS A 98 -7.14 5.04 -12.49
C CYS A 98 -8.20 5.92 -13.17
N LEU A 99 -8.99 6.68 -12.39
CA LEU A 99 -10.05 7.54 -12.92
C LEU A 99 -9.51 8.74 -13.71
N ALA A 100 -8.29 9.18 -13.41
CA ALA A 100 -7.61 10.25 -14.15
C ALA A 100 -7.01 9.80 -15.50
N ARG A 101 -7.18 8.52 -15.88
CA ARG A 101 -6.57 7.92 -17.08
C ARG A 101 -7.60 7.43 -18.09
N SER A 102 -7.16 7.25 -19.32
CA SER A 102 -7.98 6.66 -20.39
C SER A 102 -8.46 5.27 -20.00
N SER A 103 -9.73 4.99 -20.31
CA SER A 103 -10.39 3.72 -19.98
C SER A 103 -9.61 2.50 -20.50
N VAL A 104 -9.72 1.40 -19.76
CA VAL A 104 -9.08 0.12 -20.09
C VAL A 104 -9.97 -0.66 -21.04
N ARG A 105 -9.39 -1.09 -22.17
CA ARG A 105 -10.07 -1.88 -23.20
C ARG A 105 -9.65 -3.34 -23.12
N ARG A 106 -10.38 -4.19 -23.84
CA ARG A 106 -10.00 -5.60 -23.98
C ARG A 106 -8.60 -5.71 -24.59
N GLY A 107 -7.75 -6.54 -23.99
CA GLY A 107 -6.36 -6.74 -24.40
C GLY A 107 -5.36 -5.75 -23.82
N ASP A 108 -5.82 -4.67 -23.17
CA ASP A 108 -4.93 -3.75 -22.48
C ASP A 108 -4.42 -4.36 -21.17
N GLY A 109 -3.18 -4.04 -20.82
CA GLY A 109 -2.63 -4.28 -19.47
C GLY A 109 -3.23 -3.34 -18.41
N PRO A 110 -3.05 -3.65 -17.12
CA PRO A 110 -3.56 -2.84 -16.04
C PRO A 110 -2.87 -1.47 -15.93
N LEU A 111 -3.56 -0.53 -15.30
CA LEU A 111 -3.01 0.78 -14.94
C LEU A 111 -2.21 0.72 -13.65
N VAL A 112 -2.61 -0.18 -12.75
CA VAL A 112 -2.03 -0.33 -11.41
C VAL A 112 -1.76 -1.78 -11.09
N LEU A 113 -0.64 -2.01 -10.41
CA LEU A 113 -0.26 -3.29 -9.85
C LEU A 113 -0.04 -3.18 -8.34
N VAL A 114 -0.66 -4.08 -7.58
CA VAL A 114 -0.38 -4.29 -6.16
C VAL A 114 0.23 -5.68 -5.98
N LEU A 115 1.41 -5.75 -5.39
CA LEU A 115 2.05 -6.99 -4.99
C LEU A 115 1.89 -7.22 -3.49
N ALA A 116 1.48 -8.43 -3.13
CA ALA A 116 1.31 -8.88 -1.75
C ALA A 116 2.00 -10.24 -1.53
N PRO A 117 2.45 -10.56 -0.30
CA PRO A 117 3.27 -11.74 -0.03
C PRO A 117 2.50 -13.05 -0.15
N THR A 118 1.22 -13.06 0.23
CA THR A 118 0.41 -14.29 0.22
C THR A 118 -0.93 -14.09 -0.47
N ARG A 119 -1.59 -15.22 -0.76
CA ARG A 119 -2.91 -15.24 -1.42
C ARG A 119 -3.95 -14.53 -0.57
N GLU A 120 -3.86 -14.73 0.74
CA GLU A 120 -4.80 -14.20 1.74
C GLU A 120 -4.69 -12.68 1.83
N HIS A 121 -3.46 -12.12 1.87
CA HIS A 121 -3.27 -10.67 1.82
C HIS A 121 -3.77 -10.08 0.49
N ALA A 122 -3.44 -10.73 -0.65
CA ALA A 122 -3.94 -10.29 -1.95
C ALA A 122 -5.48 -10.29 -2.03
N GLN A 123 -6.14 -11.30 -1.47
CA GLN A 123 -7.61 -11.38 -1.38
C GLN A 123 -8.20 -10.27 -0.51
N GLN A 124 -7.57 -9.98 0.64
CA GLN A 124 -8.00 -8.89 1.52
C GLN A 124 -7.88 -7.53 0.83
N ILE A 125 -6.76 -7.28 0.15
CA ILE A 125 -6.55 -6.06 -0.63
C ILE A 125 -7.59 -5.96 -1.75
N GLU A 126 -7.81 -7.02 -2.53
CA GLU A 126 -8.79 -6.99 -3.63
C GLU A 126 -10.22 -6.72 -3.12
N LYS A 127 -10.59 -7.29 -1.98
CA LYS A 127 -11.87 -6.99 -1.32
C LYS A 127 -11.97 -5.51 -0.95
N GLU A 128 -10.90 -4.91 -0.44
CA GLU A 128 -10.86 -3.48 -0.11
C GLU A 128 -10.96 -2.62 -1.37
N VAL A 129 -10.29 -2.99 -2.46
CA VAL A 129 -10.40 -2.29 -3.75
C VAL A 129 -11.84 -2.34 -4.27
N LYS A 130 -12.50 -3.50 -4.23
CA LYS A 130 -13.91 -3.65 -4.61
C LYS A 130 -14.84 -2.82 -3.72
N ALA A 131 -14.52 -2.72 -2.43
CA ALA A 131 -15.23 -1.87 -1.49
C ALA A 131 -15.18 -0.38 -1.88
N PHE A 132 -13.99 0.14 -2.24
CA PHE A 132 -13.79 1.54 -2.63
C PHE A 132 -14.07 1.85 -4.12
N SER A 133 -14.51 0.85 -4.89
CA SER A 133 -14.89 1.02 -6.30
C SER A 133 -16.32 0.55 -6.60
N ARG A 134 -17.13 0.31 -5.55
CA ARG A 134 -18.52 -0.15 -5.69
C ARG A 134 -19.35 0.82 -6.52
N SER A 135 -19.11 2.13 -6.37
CA SER A 135 -19.84 3.18 -7.06
C SER A 135 -19.28 3.50 -8.46
N LEU A 136 -18.48 2.60 -9.05
CA LEU A 136 -17.84 2.74 -10.36
C LEU A 136 -18.22 1.57 -11.30
N GLU A 137 -19.21 1.78 -12.18
CA GLU A 137 -19.80 0.71 -13.01
C GLU A 137 -18.81 -0.01 -13.95
N SER A 138 -17.78 0.69 -14.44
CA SER A 138 -16.81 0.15 -15.42
C SER A 138 -15.44 -0.19 -14.80
N PHE A 139 -15.35 -0.21 -13.47
CA PHE A 139 -14.08 -0.46 -12.78
C PHE A 139 -13.88 -1.96 -12.55
N ARG A 140 -12.75 -2.49 -13.01
CA ARG A 140 -12.47 -3.94 -12.97
C ARG A 140 -11.16 -4.22 -12.27
N THR A 141 -11.15 -5.25 -11.44
CA THR A 141 -9.97 -5.78 -10.76
C THR A 141 -9.76 -7.24 -11.16
N ALA A 142 -8.52 -7.72 -11.06
CA ALA A 142 -8.24 -9.15 -11.13
C ALA A 142 -7.32 -9.57 -9.97
N LEU A 143 -7.61 -10.75 -9.40
CA LEU A 143 -6.80 -11.38 -8.37
C LEU A 143 -5.90 -12.46 -9.00
N VAL A 144 -4.59 -12.20 -9.02
CA VAL A 144 -3.60 -13.06 -9.66
C VAL A 144 -2.75 -13.78 -8.61
N VAL A 145 -3.25 -14.92 -8.16
CA VAL A 145 -2.65 -15.71 -7.07
C VAL A 145 -2.60 -17.19 -7.40
N GLY A 146 -1.62 -17.91 -6.84
CA GLY A 146 -1.47 -19.35 -7.06
C GLY A 146 -2.67 -20.19 -6.57
N ARG A 147 -2.68 -21.49 -6.91
CA ARG A 147 -3.71 -22.46 -6.48
C ARG A 147 -5.15 -22.06 -6.84
N THR A 148 -5.31 -21.31 -7.93
CA THR A 148 -6.60 -20.94 -8.54
C THR A 148 -6.52 -21.19 -10.05
N ASN A 149 -7.65 -21.16 -10.75
CA ASN A 149 -7.71 -21.56 -12.15
C ASN A 149 -6.98 -20.56 -13.06
N MET A 150 -5.94 -21.03 -13.76
CA MET A 150 -5.14 -20.23 -14.69
C MET A 150 -5.97 -19.68 -15.85
N ALA A 151 -6.93 -20.46 -16.34
CA ALA A 151 -7.77 -20.06 -17.48
C ALA A 151 -8.72 -18.93 -17.11
N GLU A 152 -9.23 -18.94 -15.87
CA GLU A 152 -10.10 -17.89 -15.34
C GLU A 152 -9.33 -16.57 -15.19
N GLN A 153 -8.18 -16.59 -14.50
CA GLN A 153 -7.30 -15.42 -14.38
C GLN A 153 -6.88 -14.87 -15.75
N ARG A 154 -6.56 -15.77 -16.70
CA ARG A 154 -6.24 -15.38 -18.09
C ARG A 154 -7.43 -14.69 -18.77
N SER A 155 -8.64 -15.20 -18.59
CA SER A 155 -9.86 -14.61 -19.17
C SER A 155 -10.09 -13.19 -18.63
N GLU A 156 -10.01 -13.02 -17.31
CA GLU A 156 -10.15 -11.72 -16.64
C GLU A 156 -9.10 -10.72 -17.12
N LEU A 157 -7.83 -11.10 -17.11
CA LEU A 157 -6.73 -10.25 -17.57
C LEU A 157 -6.91 -9.82 -19.04
N ARG A 158 -7.33 -10.74 -19.92
CA ARG A 158 -7.59 -10.44 -21.33
C ARG A 158 -8.81 -9.56 -21.56
N ALA A 159 -9.78 -9.57 -20.64
CA ALA A 159 -10.92 -8.65 -20.68
C ALA A 159 -10.49 -7.19 -20.46
N GLY A 160 -9.27 -6.97 -19.93
CA GLY A 160 -8.74 -5.68 -19.53
C GLY A 160 -9.24 -5.30 -18.14
N VAL A 161 -8.33 -5.01 -17.22
CA VAL A 161 -8.64 -4.64 -15.83
C VAL A 161 -7.91 -3.36 -15.44
N ASN A 162 -8.48 -2.56 -14.55
CA ASN A 162 -7.86 -1.33 -14.06
C ASN A 162 -6.70 -1.65 -13.11
N ILE A 163 -6.95 -2.60 -12.19
CA ILE A 163 -6.04 -2.96 -11.11
C ILE A 163 -5.82 -4.48 -11.12
N VAL A 164 -4.56 -4.88 -10.99
CA VAL A 164 -4.19 -6.26 -10.64
C VAL A 164 -3.67 -6.29 -9.22
N VAL A 165 -4.21 -7.18 -8.40
CA VAL A 165 -3.65 -7.53 -7.09
C VAL A 165 -3.07 -8.94 -7.20
N ALA A 166 -1.78 -9.11 -6.91
CA ALA A 166 -1.08 -10.35 -7.24
C ALA A 166 -0.07 -10.79 -6.18
N THR A 167 0.20 -12.10 -6.16
CA THR A 167 1.46 -12.61 -5.60
C THR A 167 2.55 -12.62 -6.68
N PRO A 168 3.82 -12.29 -6.35
CA PRO A 168 4.87 -12.08 -7.37
C PRO A 168 5.05 -13.26 -8.34
N GLY A 169 5.16 -14.49 -7.81
CA GLY A 169 5.37 -15.68 -8.63
C GLY A 169 4.25 -15.93 -9.65
N ARG A 170 2.98 -15.75 -9.23
CA ARG A 170 1.85 -16.00 -10.13
C ARG A 170 1.74 -14.93 -11.23
N LEU A 171 2.07 -13.68 -10.91
CA LEU A 171 2.12 -12.62 -11.91
C LEU A 171 3.14 -12.94 -13.00
N ILE A 172 4.33 -13.40 -12.61
CA ILE A 172 5.40 -13.79 -13.54
C ILE A 172 4.91 -14.90 -14.50
N ASP A 173 4.23 -15.94 -14.00
CA ASP A 173 3.65 -16.99 -14.85
C ASP A 173 2.75 -16.39 -15.96
N HIS A 174 1.90 -15.42 -15.61
CA HIS A 174 1.00 -14.76 -16.57
C HIS A 174 1.73 -13.88 -17.58
N LEU A 175 2.81 -13.21 -17.17
CA LEU A 175 3.64 -12.39 -18.06
C LEU A 175 4.40 -13.27 -19.06
N GLN A 176 5.01 -14.36 -18.58
CA GLN A 176 5.74 -15.30 -19.43
C GLN A 176 4.83 -16.00 -20.46
N GLN A 177 3.57 -16.26 -20.10
CA GLN A 177 2.57 -16.84 -21.02
C GLN A 177 1.89 -15.82 -21.94
N GLY A 178 2.20 -14.52 -21.82
CA GLY A 178 1.55 -13.47 -22.61
C GLY A 178 0.04 -13.34 -22.32
N ASN A 179 -0.39 -13.66 -21.10
CA ASN A 179 -1.79 -13.55 -20.69
C ASN A 179 -2.18 -12.11 -20.34
N THR A 180 -1.20 -11.29 -19.96
CA THR A 180 -1.30 -9.85 -19.73
C THR A 180 0.02 -9.19 -20.08
N CYS A 181 0.06 -7.86 -20.06
CA CYS A 181 1.28 -7.07 -20.22
C CYS A 181 1.33 -5.95 -19.18
N VAL A 182 2.53 -5.44 -18.89
CA VAL A 182 2.75 -4.37 -17.90
C VAL A 182 2.93 -2.99 -18.53
N SER A 183 2.70 -2.86 -19.84
CA SER A 183 3.02 -1.65 -20.61
C SER A 183 2.19 -0.42 -20.27
N ARG A 184 1.03 -0.59 -19.61
CA ARG A 184 0.17 0.52 -19.15
C ARG A 184 0.30 0.81 -17.65
N ILE A 185 1.09 0.03 -16.92
CA ILE A 185 1.28 0.22 -15.48
C ILE A 185 1.93 1.57 -15.24
N SER A 186 1.38 2.30 -14.28
CA SER A 186 1.81 3.66 -13.97
C SER A 186 1.70 4.00 -12.49
N PHE A 187 1.28 3.03 -11.69
CA PHE A 187 1.22 3.06 -10.24
C PHE A 187 1.56 1.64 -9.77
N VAL A 188 2.46 1.52 -8.80
CA VAL A 188 2.89 0.22 -8.25
C VAL A 188 2.82 0.30 -6.74
N VAL A 189 2.30 -0.75 -6.10
CA VAL A 189 2.31 -0.90 -4.65
C VAL A 189 2.99 -2.20 -4.28
N LEU A 190 3.92 -2.13 -3.33
CA LEU A 190 4.42 -3.30 -2.57
C LEU A 190 3.83 -3.23 -1.17
N ASP A 191 2.91 -4.13 -0.83
CA ASP A 191 2.32 -4.22 0.51
C ASP A 191 2.95 -5.37 1.31
N GLU A 192 3.15 -5.17 2.61
CA GLU A 192 3.94 -6.05 3.49
C GLU A 192 5.32 -6.39 2.89
N ALA A 193 6.06 -5.36 2.48
CA ALA A 193 7.34 -5.53 1.79
C ALA A 193 8.39 -6.29 2.62
N ASP A 194 8.43 -6.08 3.94
CA ASP A 194 9.27 -6.83 4.88
C ASP A 194 9.01 -8.33 4.80
N LYS A 195 7.74 -8.72 4.88
CA LYS A 195 7.35 -10.13 4.75
C LYS A 195 7.66 -10.70 3.37
N MET A 196 7.53 -9.91 2.30
CA MET A 196 7.94 -10.37 0.98
C MET A 196 9.45 -10.67 0.91
N LEU A 197 10.28 -9.85 1.58
CA LEU A 197 11.72 -10.08 1.66
C LEU A 197 12.05 -11.32 2.52
N ASP A 198 11.39 -11.49 3.67
CA ASP A 198 11.53 -12.67 4.53
C ASP A 198 11.18 -13.97 3.79
N MET A 199 10.19 -13.92 2.91
CA MET A 199 9.78 -15.04 2.05
C MET A 199 10.69 -15.24 0.82
N GLY A 200 11.72 -14.41 0.65
CA GLY A 200 12.67 -14.50 -0.45
C GLY A 200 12.11 -14.06 -1.81
N PHE A 201 11.09 -13.18 -1.84
CA PHE A 201 10.50 -12.70 -3.10
C PHE A 201 11.27 -11.57 -3.79
N GLU A 202 12.41 -11.14 -3.25
CA GLU A 202 13.22 -10.07 -3.86
C GLU A 202 13.57 -10.33 -5.35
N PRO A 203 13.95 -11.55 -5.77
CA PRO A 203 14.20 -11.85 -7.18
C PRO A 203 12.97 -11.67 -8.07
N GLN A 204 11.79 -12.08 -7.61
CA GLN A 204 10.52 -11.96 -8.33
C GLN A 204 10.06 -10.50 -8.41
N ILE A 205 10.18 -9.75 -7.32
CA ILE A 205 9.92 -8.29 -7.34
C ILE A 205 10.83 -7.64 -8.38
N ARG A 206 12.12 -7.96 -8.37
CA ARG A 206 13.09 -7.45 -9.35
C ARG A 206 12.73 -7.80 -10.78
N GLU A 207 12.28 -9.03 -11.04
CA GLU A 207 11.82 -9.45 -12.37
C GLU A 207 10.60 -8.65 -12.83
N VAL A 208 9.60 -8.48 -11.97
CA VAL A 208 8.40 -7.68 -12.28
C VAL A 208 8.79 -6.23 -12.58
N MET A 209 9.58 -5.59 -11.71
CA MET A 209 9.99 -4.19 -11.89
C MET A 209 10.79 -3.97 -13.18
N ARG A 210 11.64 -4.92 -13.58
CA ARG A 210 12.38 -4.84 -14.86
C ARG A 210 11.49 -4.85 -16.09
N ASN A 211 10.30 -5.46 -16.01
CA ASN A 211 9.36 -5.50 -17.13
C ASN A 211 8.54 -4.19 -17.25
N ILE A 212 8.43 -3.41 -16.16
CA ILE A 212 7.70 -2.13 -16.16
C ILE A 212 8.61 -1.04 -16.74
N SER A 213 8.49 -0.78 -18.04
CA SER A 213 9.31 0.21 -18.75
C SER A 213 8.75 1.64 -18.69
N THR A 214 7.51 1.80 -18.25
CA THR A 214 6.84 3.08 -18.13
C THR A 214 7.24 3.82 -16.86
N LYS A 215 7.33 5.15 -16.93
CA LYS A 215 7.39 5.98 -15.72
C LYS A 215 6.14 5.71 -14.89
N HIS A 216 6.35 5.36 -13.64
CA HIS A 216 5.30 5.01 -12.68
C HIS A 216 5.59 5.69 -11.35
N GLN A 217 4.53 5.89 -10.58
CA GLN A 217 4.62 6.19 -9.15
C GLN A 217 4.70 4.87 -8.39
N MET A 218 5.48 4.81 -7.32
CA MET A 218 5.64 3.62 -6.50
C MET A 218 5.46 3.90 -5.02
N LEU A 219 4.69 3.03 -4.35
CA LEU A 219 4.46 3.06 -2.92
C LEU A 219 4.92 1.73 -2.31
N ILE A 220 5.72 1.80 -1.26
CA ILE A 220 6.14 0.63 -0.48
C ILE A 220 5.54 0.77 0.91
N PHE A 221 4.81 -0.24 1.36
CA PHE A 221 4.27 -0.34 2.70
C PHE A 221 4.88 -1.50 3.46
N SER A 222 5.26 -1.24 4.70
CA SER A 222 5.87 -2.24 5.58
C SER A 222 5.48 -2.02 7.03
N ALA A 223 5.46 -3.09 7.83
CA ALA A 223 5.28 -2.98 9.28
C ALA A 223 6.58 -2.61 10.00
N THR A 224 7.72 -2.88 9.38
CA THR A 224 9.05 -2.71 9.97
C THR A 224 9.97 -1.88 9.07
N THR A 225 11.11 -1.44 9.60
CA THR A 225 12.14 -0.72 8.83
C THR A 225 13.52 -1.36 9.01
N PRO A 226 13.72 -2.64 8.64
CA PRO A 226 15.03 -3.24 8.59
C PRO A 226 15.84 -2.64 7.40
N VAL A 227 17.16 -2.83 7.42
CA VAL A 227 18.09 -2.28 6.41
C VAL A 227 17.70 -2.71 4.99
N GLU A 228 17.15 -3.90 4.85
CA GLU A 228 16.69 -4.48 3.60
C GLU A 228 15.51 -3.70 3.01
N ILE A 229 14.63 -3.13 3.84
CA ILE A 229 13.53 -2.27 3.40
C ILE A 229 14.04 -0.91 2.94
N ASP A 230 15.00 -0.34 3.66
CA ASP A 230 15.67 0.89 3.23
C ASP A 230 16.39 0.70 1.90
N ALA A 231 17.09 -0.44 1.72
CA ALA A 231 17.74 -0.80 0.47
C ALA A 231 16.73 -1.01 -0.67
N LEU A 232 15.58 -1.63 -0.39
CA LEU A 232 14.49 -1.80 -1.34
C LEU A 232 13.93 -0.44 -1.79
N ALA A 233 13.70 0.47 -0.85
CA ALA A 233 13.20 1.81 -1.10
C ALA A 233 14.20 2.64 -1.94
N GLN A 234 15.48 2.65 -1.56
CA GLN A 234 16.53 3.34 -2.31
C GLN A 234 16.67 2.84 -3.75
N LYS A 235 16.40 1.55 -3.98
CA LYS A 235 16.55 0.92 -5.29
C LYS A 235 15.40 1.23 -6.24
N TYR A 236 14.17 1.34 -5.75
CA TYR A 236 12.98 1.42 -6.60
C TYR A 236 12.22 2.74 -6.51
N LEU A 237 12.33 3.48 -5.40
CA LEU A 237 11.63 4.76 -5.23
C LEU A 237 12.49 5.93 -5.71
N THR A 238 11.84 6.93 -6.30
CA THR A 238 12.46 8.17 -6.77
C THR A 238 11.99 9.36 -5.93
N ASP A 239 12.91 10.03 -5.24
CA ASP A 239 12.61 11.14 -4.32
C ASP A 239 11.42 10.82 -3.35
N PRO A 240 11.46 9.69 -2.63
CA PRO A 240 10.34 9.27 -1.82
C PRO A 240 10.12 10.16 -0.60
N VAL A 241 8.86 10.30 -0.22
CA VAL A 241 8.49 10.70 1.14
C VAL A 241 8.44 9.46 2.01
N GLN A 242 9.17 9.45 3.12
CA GLN A 242 9.02 8.43 4.15
C GLN A 242 7.98 8.91 5.16
N VAL A 243 6.96 8.11 5.39
CA VAL A 243 5.89 8.37 6.36
C VAL A 243 5.91 7.24 7.36
N MET A 244 6.05 7.59 8.63
CA MET A 244 6.29 6.61 9.67
C MET A 244 5.39 6.89 10.86
N VAL A 245 4.58 5.89 11.22
CA VAL A 245 3.63 6.00 12.32
C VAL A 245 4.18 5.22 13.50
N GLY A 246 4.46 5.94 14.59
CA GLY A 246 4.79 5.35 15.88
C GLY A 246 6.23 4.87 16.10
N LYS A 247 7.28 5.57 15.63
CA LYS A 247 8.66 5.07 15.86
C LYS A 247 9.21 5.26 17.29
N ALA A 248 9.89 4.18 17.72
CA ALA A 248 11.14 4.08 18.50
C ALA A 248 11.18 4.31 20.02
N SER A 249 10.07 4.31 20.75
CA SER A 249 10.12 3.99 22.18
C SER A 249 8.88 3.23 22.64
N SER A 250 9.14 2.07 23.27
CA SER A 250 8.21 1.14 23.92
C SER A 250 7.53 0.08 23.04
N PRO A 251 7.50 -1.19 23.51
CA PRO A 251 6.69 -2.24 22.90
C PRO A 251 5.22 -1.83 22.86
N THR A 252 4.51 -2.29 21.84
CA THR A 252 3.07 -2.23 21.64
C THR A 252 2.27 -2.12 22.95
N THR A 253 1.69 -0.94 23.20
CA THR A 253 0.81 -0.66 24.36
C THR A 253 -0.49 -1.48 24.34
N ASN A 254 -0.79 -2.18 23.25
CA ASN A 254 -2.04 -2.90 23.05
C ASN A 254 -2.00 -4.39 23.41
N VAL A 255 -0.89 -4.90 23.94
CA VAL A 255 -0.85 -6.22 24.58
C VAL A 255 -0.25 -6.07 25.98
N PRO A 256 -1.02 -6.29 27.07
CA PRO A 256 -0.44 -6.35 28.40
C PRO A 256 0.53 -7.54 28.47
N GLN A 257 1.83 -7.26 28.36
CA GLN A 257 2.88 -8.25 28.57
C GLN A 257 3.17 -8.33 30.06
N MET A 258 2.77 -9.44 30.68
CA MET A 258 3.20 -9.78 32.05
C MET A 258 4.42 -10.68 31.96
N LEU A 259 5.56 -10.21 32.47
CA LEU A 259 6.76 -11.03 32.68
C LEU A 259 6.79 -11.49 34.12
N GLN A 260 6.66 -12.79 34.37
CA GLN A 260 6.78 -13.37 35.70
C GLN A 260 8.12 -14.11 35.80
N LYS A 261 8.99 -13.69 36.71
CA LYS A 261 10.20 -14.47 37.06
C LYS A 261 9.76 -15.67 37.90
N ALA A 262 10.03 -16.87 37.41
CA ALA A 262 9.83 -18.11 38.14
C ALA A 262 11.10 -18.98 38.09
N PRO A 263 11.43 -19.73 39.16
CA PRO A 263 12.47 -20.76 39.11
C PRO A 263 12.11 -21.84 38.08
N GLU A 264 13.12 -22.48 37.48
CA GLU A 264 12.96 -23.47 36.39
C GLU A 264 11.94 -24.57 36.72
N SER A 265 11.82 -24.93 38.01
CA SER A 265 10.88 -25.93 38.55
C SER A 265 9.40 -25.55 38.48
N GLU A 266 9.06 -24.28 38.23
CA GLU A 266 7.69 -23.78 38.17
C GLU A 266 7.25 -23.41 36.75
N LYS A 267 8.13 -23.55 35.75
CA LYS A 267 7.75 -23.38 34.34
C LYS A 267 6.95 -24.59 33.88
N VAL A 268 5.65 -24.39 33.63
CA VAL A 268 4.79 -25.44 33.07
C VAL A 268 5.13 -25.62 31.59
N ASN A 269 5.59 -26.81 31.20
CA ASN A 269 5.69 -27.20 29.79
C ASN A 269 4.28 -27.37 29.22
N THR A 270 3.82 -26.41 28.42
CA THR A 270 2.53 -26.50 27.70
C THR A 270 2.62 -27.35 26.43
N GLU A 271 3.29 -28.51 26.48
CA GLU A 271 3.29 -29.48 25.37
C GLU A 271 2.34 -30.67 25.58
N ASP A 272 1.75 -30.85 26.77
CA ASP A 272 0.84 -31.97 27.05
C ASP A 272 -0.60 -31.52 27.32
N SER A 273 -1.27 -30.97 26.29
CA SER A 273 -2.73 -30.78 26.30
C SER A 273 -3.28 -30.87 24.88
N TYR A 274 -3.48 -32.10 24.40
CA TYR A 274 -4.36 -32.41 23.26
C TYR A 274 -5.78 -32.69 23.76
#